data_AF-A0A1I5JHV6-F1
#
_entry.id   AF-A0A1I5JHV6-F1
#
_cell.length_a   1.000
_cell.length_b   1.000
_cell.length_c   1.000
_cell.angle_alpha   90.00
_cell.angle_beta   90.00
_cell.angle_gamma   90.00
#
_symmetry.space_group_name_H-M   'P 1'
#
loop_
_entity.id
_entity.type
_entity.pdbx_description
1 polymer ?
#
loop_
_entity_poly.entity_id
_entity_poly.type
_entity_poly.pdbx_seq_one_letter_code
_entity_poly.pdbx_strand_id
1 'polypeptide(L)'
;MKFLDQAKVYVRSGDGGAGCISFRREKYVALGGPDGGDGGKGGDVIVECVNGLNTLIDYRFKQHFKAETGMHGMGRNRNGRKGKDVVLRVPVGTQILDEDNETIIADMTEEGQTYTLAKGGNGGFGNTHFKSATNQAPRHANPGLEGEEAYIWLRLKLIADAGLVGLPNAGKSTFLSSVSSAKPKVADYPFTTLHPNLGVVGIDTREFVVADIPGLIEGAHEGLGIGDRFLGHVERCRVLLHLVDATQEDYLDAYRVIRGELEAYDEGLGEKDEIVALTKVDSLTEEDIAEKVSAFEAAYGIRPHAISAVAKTNMDTILRALLEKIDSENTREQLADQEPAPWRP
;
A
#
# COMPACT_ATOMS: atom_id res chain seq x y z
N MET A 1 -0.26 17.33 6.45
CA MET A 1 0.64 16.19 6.20
C MET A 1 0.85 16.02 4.71
N LYS A 2 2.05 15.61 4.26
CA LYS A 2 2.35 15.37 2.84
C LYS A 2 2.25 13.88 2.56
N PHE A 3 1.16 13.42 1.95
CA PHE A 3 1.10 12.11 1.31
C PHE A 3 2.30 11.97 0.36
N LEU A 4 3.02 10.86 0.51
CA LEU A 4 4.05 10.40 -0.39
C LEU A 4 3.61 9.01 -0.85
N ASP A 5 3.24 8.94 -2.11
CA ASP A 5 2.82 7.76 -2.87
C ASP A 5 4.00 7.10 -3.58
N GLN A 6 5.09 7.84 -3.74
CA GLN A 6 6.33 7.33 -4.32
C GLN A 6 7.56 7.75 -3.51
N ALA A 7 8.40 6.80 -3.15
CA ALA A 7 9.64 7.05 -2.40
C ALA A 7 10.84 6.33 -3.03
N LYS A 8 11.91 7.07 -3.34
CA LYS A 8 13.21 6.48 -3.64
C LYS A 8 13.92 6.15 -2.34
N VAL A 9 14.33 4.91 -2.17
CA VAL A 9 15.08 4.45 -1.00
C VAL A 9 16.33 3.72 -1.42
N TYR A 10 17.40 3.92 -0.67
CA TYR A 10 18.64 3.17 -0.82
C TYR A 10 18.64 2.02 0.17
N VAL A 11 18.89 0.83 -0.36
CA VAL A 11 19.00 -0.40 0.42
C VAL A 11 20.39 -0.99 0.31
N ARG A 12 20.90 -1.53 1.41
CA ARG A 12 22.13 -2.30 1.43
C ARG A 12 22.02 -3.46 2.40
N SER A 13 22.29 -4.67 1.91
CA SER A 13 22.42 -5.85 2.74
C SER A 13 23.77 -5.86 3.47
N GLY A 14 23.87 -6.66 4.53
CA GLY A 14 25.10 -6.77 5.31
C GLY A 14 26.16 -7.55 4.55
N ASP A 15 27.42 -7.13 4.67
CA ASP A 15 28.53 -7.93 4.17
C ASP A 15 28.70 -9.19 5.04
N GLY A 16 29.30 -10.23 4.48
CA GLY A 16 29.72 -11.40 5.23
C GLY A 16 30.91 -11.09 6.14
N GLY A 17 30.95 -11.69 7.32
CA GLY A 17 32.12 -11.63 8.19
C GLY A 17 33.30 -12.38 7.58
N ALA A 18 34.52 -11.90 7.82
CA ALA A 18 35.73 -12.59 7.37
C ALA A 18 36.01 -13.87 8.18
N GLY A 19 36.56 -14.89 7.53
CA GLY A 19 37.09 -16.07 8.21
C GLY A 19 38.36 -15.75 9.00
N CYS A 20 38.58 -16.46 10.10
CA CYS A 20 39.76 -16.25 10.95
C CYS A 20 40.91 -17.16 10.55
N ILE A 21 42.14 -16.64 10.62
CA ILE A 21 43.35 -17.47 10.62
C ILE A 21 43.82 -17.56 12.08
N SER A 22 43.65 -18.73 12.69
CA SER A 22 44.09 -18.96 14.06
C SER A 22 44.68 -20.36 14.24
N PHE A 23 45.56 -20.50 15.22
CA PHE A 23 46.16 -21.78 15.60
C PHE A 23 46.09 -21.94 17.11
N ARG A 24 45.80 -23.16 17.56
CA ARG A 24 45.77 -23.48 19.00
C ARG A 24 47.13 -23.28 19.63
N ARG A 25 47.15 -22.61 20.77
CA ARG A 25 48.35 -22.40 21.59
C ARG A 25 48.09 -22.92 22.99
N GLU A 26 48.76 -24.00 23.35
CA GLU A 26 48.68 -24.63 24.67
C GLU A 26 50.10 -24.80 25.23
N LYS A 27 50.24 -24.66 26.55
CA LYS A 27 51.56 -24.62 27.22
C LYS A 27 52.45 -25.84 26.94
N TYR A 28 51.85 -27.01 26.71
CA TYR A 28 52.55 -28.28 26.51
C TYR A 28 52.45 -28.82 25.07
N VAL A 29 51.92 -28.03 24.13
CA VAL A 29 51.77 -28.43 22.72
C VAL A 29 52.59 -27.50 21.84
N ALA A 30 53.67 -28.03 21.25
CA ALA A 30 54.61 -27.23 20.47
C ALA A 30 53.99 -26.63 19.19
N LEU A 31 53.10 -27.36 18.52
CA LEU A 31 52.40 -26.93 17.31
C LEU A 31 50.94 -27.37 17.37
N GLY A 32 50.04 -26.46 17.76
CA GLY A 32 48.61 -26.72 17.73
C GLY A 32 48.05 -26.67 16.31
N GLY A 33 47.03 -27.49 16.04
CA GLY A 33 46.31 -27.44 14.77
C GLY A 33 45.54 -26.12 14.57
N PRO A 34 45.05 -25.86 13.35
CA PRO A 34 44.23 -24.68 13.07
C PRO A 34 42.97 -24.66 13.94
N ASP A 35 42.58 -23.46 14.36
CA ASP A 35 41.35 -23.19 15.12
C ASP A 35 40.70 -21.83 14.79
N GLY A 36 40.89 -21.32 13.57
CA GLY A 36 40.14 -20.17 13.10
C GLY A 36 38.72 -20.58 12.73
N GLY A 37 37.72 -19.91 13.32
CA GLY A 37 36.32 -20.06 12.95
C GLY A 37 35.93 -19.31 11.67
N ASP A 38 34.77 -19.65 11.15
CA ASP A 38 34.17 -19.04 9.96
C ASP A 38 33.49 -17.70 10.31
N GLY A 39 33.39 -16.80 9.34
CA GLY A 39 32.60 -15.58 9.48
C GLY A 39 31.09 -15.83 9.42
N GLY A 40 30.32 -14.95 10.04
CA GLY A 40 28.85 -14.99 9.97
C GLY A 40 28.32 -14.42 8.67
N LYS A 41 27.14 -14.86 8.23
CA LYS A 41 26.42 -14.25 7.10
C LYS A 41 25.97 -12.82 7.46
N GLY A 42 26.01 -11.90 6.51
CA GLY A 42 25.40 -10.59 6.65
C GLY A 42 23.88 -10.66 6.75
N GLY A 43 23.27 -9.59 7.28
CA GLY A 43 21.82 -9.45 7.32
C GLY A 43 21.21 -9.19 5.95
N ASP A 44 20.01 -9.70 5.74
CA ASP A 44 19.22 -9.51 4.52
C ASP A 44 18.41 -8.21 4.58
N VAL A 45 18.05 -7.65 3.42
CA VAL A 45 17.05 -6.58 3.30
C VAL A 45 15.74 -7.22 2.85
N ILE A 46 14.71 -7.07 3.67
CA ILE A 46 13.41 -7.70 3.47
C ILE A 46 12.36 -6.60 3.39
N VAL A 47 11.41 -6.73 2.48
CA VAL A 47 10.18 -5.94 2.45
C VAL A 47 9.06 -6.80 3.00
N GLU A 48 8.26 -6.24 3.91
CA GLU A 48 7.13 -6.90 4.56
C GLU A 48 5.89 -6.03 4.34
N CYS A 49 4.83 -6.65 3.81
CA CYS A 49 3.53 -6.00 3.71
C CYS A 49 2.82 -6.04 5.04
N VAL A 50 2.40 -4.89 5.54
CA VAL A 50 1.70 -4.77 6.82
C VAL A 50 0.39 -4.03 6.64
N ASN A 51 -0.63 -4.50 7.34
CA ASN A 51 -1.91 -3.81 7.43
C ASN A 51 -1.82 -2.65 8.46
N GLY A 52 -2.49 -1.54 8.17
CA GLY A 52 -2.46 -0.32 8.98
C GLY A 52 -1.46 0.75 8.54
N LEU A 53 -0.67 0.53 7.47
CA LEU A 53 0.03 1.60 6.78
C LEU A 53 -0.73 1.97 5.51
N ASN A 54 -1.10 3.25 5.37
CA ASN A 54 -1.83 3.75 4.19
C ASN A 54 -0.98 4.66 3.29
N THR A 55 0.26 4.98 3.69
CA THR A 55 1.13 5.92 2.97
C THR A 55 2.60 5.50 3.05
N LEU A 56 3.44 5.97 2.11
CA LEU A 56 4.90 5.79 2.15
C LEU A 56 5.64 6.96 2.80
N ILE A 57 4.96 7.78 3.61
CA ILE A 57 5.55 9.01 4.18
C ILE A 57 6.79 8.75 5.05
N ASP A 58 6.85 7.61 5.73
CA ASP A 58 7.97 7.26 6.62
C ASP A 58 9.29 7.15 5.87
N TYR A 59 9.24 6.72 4.60
CA TYR A 59 10.38 6.62 3.71
C TYR A 59 10.93 7.97 3.25
N ARG A 60 10.18 9.06 3.47
CA ARG A 60 10.69 10.43 3.26
C ARG A 60 11.73 10.81 4.30
N PHE A 61 11.50 10.42 5.56
CA PHE A 61 12.37 10.79 6.67
C PHE A 61 13.54 9.83 6.83
N LYS A 62 13.34 8.56 6.45
CA LYS A 62 14.37 7.53 6.45
C LYS A 62 14.53 6.94 5.05
N GLN A 63 15.53 7.41 4.33
CA GLN A 63 15.81 7.00 2.95
C GLN A 63 16.88 5.91 2.82
N HIS A 64 17.62 5.61 3.90
CA HIS A 64 18.69 4.61 3.90
C HIS A 64 18.36 3.46 4.83
N PHE A 65 18.33 2.24 4.30
CA PHE A 65 18.13 1.00 5.03
C PHE A 65 19.33 0.10 4.84
N LYS A 66 20.07 -0.13 5.92
CA LYS A 66 21.28 -0.94 5.90
C LYS A 66 21.12 -2.10 6.89
N ALA A 67 21.26 -3.33 6.41
CA ALA A 67 21.33 -4.50 7.29
C ALA A 67 22.72 -4.59 7.96
N GLU A 68 22.82 -5.37 9.02
CA GLU A 68 24.05 -5.49 9.80
C GLU A 68 25.05 -6.44 9.12
N THR A 69 26.32 -6.06 9.09
CA THR A 69 27.43 -6.92 8.63
C THR A 69 27.60 -8.12 9.56
N GLY A 70 27.88 -9.29 8.99
CA GLY A 70 28.19 -10.50 9.74
C GLY A 70 29.47 -10.34 10.57
N MET A 71 29.50 -10.93 11.76
CA MET A 71 30.71 -10.88 12.60
C MET A 71 31.82 -11.76 12.01
N HIS A 72 33.07 -11.33 12.15
CA HIS A 72 34.23 -12.13 11.76
C HIS A 72 34.35 -13.38 12.64
N GLY A 73 34.91 -14.44 12.07
CA GLY A 73 35.31 -15.62 12.82
C GLY A 73 36.41 -15.28 13.83
N MET A 74 36.53 -16.08 14.87
CA MET A 74 37.54 -15.91 15.92
C MET A 74 38.31 -17.21 16.15
N GLY A 75 39.45 -17.11 16.84
CA GLY A 75 40.20 -18.28 17.29
C GLY A 75 39.39 -19.18 18.23
N ARG A 76 39.92 -20.37 18.52
CA ARG A 76 39.23 -21.43 19.27
C ARG A 76 37.97 -21.96 18.59
N ASN A 77 37.97 -22.03 17.25
CA ASN A 77 36.86 -22.49 16.41
C ASN A 77 35.55 -21.75 16.67
N ARG A 78 35.64 -20.45 16.96
CA ARG A 78 34.47 -19.63 17.25
C ARG A 78 33.99 -18.97 15.96
N ASN A 79 32.84 -19.40 15.47
CA ASN A 79 32.23 -18.82 14.29
C ASN A 79 31.59 -17.46 14.62
N GLY A 80 31.60 -16.57 13.63
CA GLY A 80 30.93 -15.28 13.67
C GLY A 80 29.40 -15.42 13.65
N ARG A 81 28.71 -14.52 14.36
CA ARG A 81 27.24 -14.46 14.37
C ARG A 81 26.71 -13.84 13.07
N LYS A 82 25.52 -14.30 12.62
CA LYS A 82 24.74 -13.65 11.56
C LYS A 82 24.43 -12.19 11.94
N GLY A 83 24.59 -11.27 10.99
CA GLY A 83 24.08 -9.90 11.11
C GLY A 83 22.56 -9.87 11.18
N LYS A 84 22.00 -8.87 11.85
CA LYS A 84 20.55 -8.62 11.86
C LYS A 84 20.05 -8.12 10.49
N ASP A 85 18.93 -8.69 10.08
CA ASP A 85 18.19 -8.29 8.89
C ASP A 85 17.53 -6.92 9.11
N VAL A 86 17.27 -6.19 8.02
CA VAL A 86 16.47 -4.95 8.06
C VAL A 86 15.17 -5.18 7.30
N VAL A 87 14.06 -4.78 7.93
CA VAL A 87 12.72 -4.94 7.35
C VAL A 87 12.15 -3.57 6.98
N LEU A 88 11.78 -3.41 5.71
CA LEU A 88 11.03 -2.28 5.19
C LEU A 88 9.55 -2.66 5.21
N ARG A 89 8.76 -1.97 6.04
CA ARG A 89 7.32 -2.20 6.15
C ARG A 89 6.56 -1.34 5.16
N VAL A 90 5.77 -1.95 4.28
CA VAL A 90 5.04 -1.24 3.24
C VAL A 90 3.54 -1.54 3.32
N PRO A 91 2.68 -0.58 2.91
CA PRO A 91 1.26 -0.83 2.69
C PRO A 91 1.00 -1.95 1.68
N VAL A 92 -0.14 -2.61 1.81
CA VAL A 92 -0.70 -3.47 0.76
C VAL A 92 -0.93 -2.64 -0.51
N GLY A 93 -0.61 -3.21 -1.69
CA GLY A 93 -0.64 -2.53 -2.98
C GLY A 93 0.65 -1.77 -3.32
N THR A 94 1.73 -1.95 -2.55
CA THR A 94 3.02 -1.33 -2.85
C THR A 94 3.76 -2.13 -3.93
N GLN A 95 4.10 -1.46 -5.02
CA GLN A 95 5.03 -1.97 -6.02
C GLN A 95 6.45 -1.55 -5.67
N ILE A 96 7.37 -2.50 -5.80
CA ILE A 96 8.81 -2.30 -5.69
C ILE A 96 9.37 -2.27 -7.10
N LEU A 97 9.93 -1.14 -7.48
CA LEU A 97 10.51 -0.88 -8.79
C LEU A 97 12.03 -0.73 -8.66
N ASP A 98 12.75 -1.09 -9.71
CA ASP A 98 14.20 -0.89 -9.81
C ASP A 98 14.55 0.61 -9.94
N GLU A 99 15.84 0.95 -9.96
CA GLU A 99 16.32 2.33 -10.02
C GLU A 99 15.77 3.11 -11.24
N ASP A 100 15.50 2.41 -12.34
CA ASP A 100 14.91 2.93 -13.57
C ASP A 100 13.44 3.40 -13.40
N ASN A 101 12.78 3.04 -12.30
CA ASN A 101 11.39 3.37 -11.98
C ASN A 101 10.35 2.80 -12.97
N GLU A 102 10.75 1.80 -13.77
CA GLU A 102 9.92 1.13 -14.77
C GLU A 102 9.87 -0.38 -14.54
N THR A 103 11.01 -0.99 -14.19
CA THR A 103 11.13 -2.43 -13.99
C THR A 103 10.55 -2.83 -12.63
N ILE A 104 9.47 -3.60 -12.64
CA ILE A 104 8.84 -4.11 -11.42
C ILE A 104 9.67 -5.28 -10.90
N ILE A 105 10.24 -5.12 -9.71
CA ILE A 105 10.95 -6.17 -8.98
C ILE A 105 9.95 -7.09 -8.29
N ALA A 106 8.96 -6.49 -7.61
CA ALA A 106 7.93 -7.22 -6.88
C ALA A 106 6.67 -6.37 -6.69
N ASP A 107 5.52 -7.03 -6.60
CA ASP A 107 4.23 -6.43 -6.27
C ASP A 107 3.74 -7.03 -4.95
N MET A 108 3.40 -6.17 -3.99
CA MET A 108 3.06 -6.58 -2.64
C MET A 108 1.55 -6.44 -2.45
N THR A 109 0.83 -7.55 -2.58
CA THR A 109 -0.64 -7.60 -2.72
C THR A 109 -1.35 -8.15 -1.50
N GLU A 110 -0.65 -8.88 -0.63
CA GLU A 110 -1.25 -9.59 0.51
C GLU A 110 -0.64 -9.13 1.84
N GLU A 111 -1.46 -9.08 2.89
CA GLU A 111 -0.97 -8.81 4.24
C GLU A 111 -0.01 -9.92 4.70
N GLY A 112 1.13 -9.52 5.28
CA GLY A 112 2.16 -10.46 5.74
C GLY A 112 3.04 -11.00 4.61
N GLN A 113 2.79 -10.64 3.34
CA GLN A 113 3.66 -11.00 2.24
C GLN A 113 5.06 -10.43 2.46
N THR A 114 6.09 -11.27 2.31
CA THR A 114 7.49 -10.86 2.44
C THR A 114 8.26 -11.08 1.15
N TYR A 115 9.15 -10.15 0.80
CA TYR A 115 10.05 -10.26 -0.33
C TYR A 115 11.48 -9.91 0.09
N THR A 116 12.46 -10.77 -0.23
CA THR A 116 13.87 -10.48 0.05
C THR A 116 14.45 -9.65 -1.10
N LEU A 117 14.68 -8.37 -0.84
CA LEU A 117 15.12 -7.39 -1.82
C LEU A 117 16.62 -7.50 -2.13
N ALA A 118 17.43 -7.70 -1.09
CA ALA A 118 18.88 -7.81 -1.20
C ALA A 118 19.39 -8.86 -0.21
N LYS A 119 20.16 -9.83 -0.68
CA LYS A 119 20.67 -10.93 0.15
C LYS A 119 21.98 -10.53 0.83
N GLY A 120 22.07 -10.81 2.13
CA GLY A 120 23.30 -10.60 2.89
C GLY A 120 24.44 -11.49 2.39
N GLY A 121 25.63 -10.93 2.34
CA GLY A 121 26.85 -11.61 1.90
C GLY A 121 27.16 -12.84 2.76
N ASN A 122 27.63 -13.91 2.13
CA ASN A 122 28.03 -15.12 2.85
C ASN A 122 29.31 -14.88 3.67
N GLY A 123 29.38 -15.50 4.84
CA GLY A 123 30.57 -15.47 5.69
C GLY A 123 31.75 -16.20 5.05
N GLY A 124 32.96 -15.68 5.30
CA GLY A 124 34.21 -16.25 4.81
C GLY A 124 34.63 -17.45 5.64
N PHE A 125 35.16 -18.49 4.98
CA PHE A 125 35.69 -19.67 5.65
C PHE A 125 36.99 -19.37 6.42
N GLY A 126 37.07 -19.82 7.67
CA GLY A 126 38.27 -19.78 8.49
C GLY A 126 39.29 -20.83 8.07
N ASN A 127 40.51 -20.73 8.59
CA ASN A 127 41.59 -21.65 8.20
C ASN A 127 41.33 -23.12 8.58
N THR A 128 40.47 -23.37 9.57
CA THR A 128 40.04 -24.72 9.97
C THR A 128 39.30 -25.43 8.84
N HIS A 129 38.51 -24.70 8.05
CA HIS A 129 37.72 -25.25 6.94
C HIS A 129 38.59 -25.82 5.82
N PHE A 130 39.81 -25.30 5.64
CA PHE A 130 40.75 -25.73 4.61
C PHE A 130 41.67 -26.88 5.04
N LYS A 131 41.49 -27.41 6.25
CA LYS A 131 42.30 -28.50 6.77
C LYS A 131 42.01 -29.79 5.99
N SER A 132 43.05 -30.40 5.44
CA SER A 132 42.97 -31.69 4.75
C SER A 132 44.09 -32.62 5.20
N ALA A 133 44.05 -33.90 4.78
CA ALA A 133 45.10 -34.87 5.06
C ALA A 133 46.49 -34.37 4.60
N THR A 134 46.54 -33.64 3.49
CA THR A 134 47.76 -33.08 2.90
C THR A 134 48.07 -31.64 3.36
N ASN A 135 47.07 -30.90 3.86
CA ASN A 135 47.21 -29.53 4.35
C ASN A 135 46.80 -29.43 5.83
N GLN A 136 47.70 -29.81 6.73
CA GLN A 136 47.42 -29.90 8.17
C GLN A 136 47.39 -28.55 8.90
N ALA A 137 48.04 -27.51 8.34
CA ALA A 137 48.13 -26.18 8.93
C ALA A 137 47.88 -25.07 7.89
N PRO A 138 46.64 -24.95 7.36
CA PRO A 138 46.30 -23.92 6.40
C PRO A 138 46.53 -22.52 6.98
N ARG A 139 47.19 -21.65 6.20
CA ARG A 139 47.52 -20.26 6.57
C ARG A 139 46.73 -19.23 5.75
N HIS A 140 45.57 -19.62 5.25
CA HIS A 140 44.66 -18.73 4.56
C HIS A 140 43.25 -18.89 5.13
N ALA A 141 42.47 -17.83 4.98
CA ALA A 141 41.04 -17.78 5.24
C ALA A 141 40.42 -16.93 4.13
N ASN A 142 39.14 -17.14 3.87
CA ASN A 142 38.42 -16.34 2.88
C ASN A 142 37.87 -15.08 3.54
N PRO A 143 37.85 -13.94 2.84
CA PRO A 143 37.02 -12.81 3.24
C PRO A 143 35.54 -13.22 3.15
N GLY A 144 34.67 -12.48 3.85
CA GLY A 144 33.24 -12.58 3.58
C GLY A 144 32.90 -11.97 2.22
N LEU A 145 31.78 -12.38 1.65
CA LEU A 145 31.27 -11.76 0.42
C LEU A 145 30.67 -10.40 0.73
N GLU A 146 30.77 -9.48 -0.22
CA GLU A 146 30.15 -8.16 -0.13
C GLU A 146 28.62 -8.29 -0.16
N GLY A 147 27.94 -7.43 0.58
CA GLY A 147 26.49 -7.31 0.50
C GLY A 147 26.06 -6.62 -0.80
N GLU A 148 24.87 -6.96 -1.27
CA GLU A 148 24.20 -6.27 -2.37
C GLU A 148 23.69 -4.89 -1.92
N GLU A 149 23.84 -3.89 -2.80
CA GLU A 149 23.29 -2.55 -2.64
C GLU A 149 22.51 -2.13 -3.89
N ALA A 150 21.41 -1.41 -3.69
CA ALA A 150 20.56 -0.93 -4.77
C ALA A 150 19.79 0.33 -4.35
N TYR A 151 19.46 1.16 -5.34
CA TYR A 151 18.39 2.13 -5.19
C TYR A 151 17.11 1.53 -5.74
N ILE A 152 16.02 1.61 -4.98
CA ILE A 152 14.72 1.14 -5.42
C ILE A 152 13.69 2.25 -5.27
N TRP A 153 12.61 2.12 -6.02
CA TRP A 153 11.44 2.96 -5.91
C TRP A 153 10.28 2.17 -5.32
N LEU A 154 9.74 2.66 -4.21
CA LEU A 154 8.47 2.17 -3.66
C LEU A 154 7.37 3.03 -4.26
N ARG A 155 6.41 2.41 -4.95
CA ARG A 155 5.24 3.08 -5.51
C ARG A 155 3.98 2.41 -4.98
N LEU A 156 3.21 3.14 -4.19
CA LEU A 156 1.91 2.66 -3.75
C LEU A 156 0.92 2.81 -4.91
N LYS A 157 0.35 1.70 -5.39
CA LYS A 157 -0.81 1.76 -6.28
C LYS A 157 -1.95 2.38 -5.47
N LEU A 158 -2.29 3.62 -5.78
CA LEU A 158 -3.36 4.32 -5.07
C LEU A 158 -4.67 3.58 -5.27
N ILE A 159 -5.25 3.19 -4.14
CA ILE A 159 -6.62 2.74 -4.03
C ILE A 159 -7.29 3.83 -3.20
N ALA A 160 -8.21 4.58 -3.81
CA ALA A 160 -9.13 5.35 -3.00
C ALA A 160 -10.07 4.35 -2.32
N ASP A 161 -10.30 4.49 -1.02
CA ASP A 161 -11.21 3.60 -0.30
C ASP A 161 -12.66 3.86 -0.72
N ALA A 162 -13.00 5.12 -1.00
CA ALA A 162 -14.31 5.54 -1.50
C ALA A 162 -14.20 6.45 -2.74
N GLY A 163 -15.12 6.26 -3.68
CA GLY A 163 -15.24 7.07 -4.89
C GLY A 163 -16.47 7.97 -4.88
N LEU A 164 -16.34 9.25 -5.26
CA LEU A 164 -17.46 10.17 -5.40
C LEU A 164 -18.01 10.14 -6.83
N VAL A 165 -19.30 9.82 -6.96
CA VAL A 165 -20.04 9.85 -8.23
C VAL A 165 -21.22 10.82 -8.14
N GLY A 166 -21.66 11.30 -9.30
CA GLY A 166 -22.71 12.32 -9.40
C GLY A 166 -22.48 13.26 -10.57
N LEU A 167 -23.57 13.89 -11.02
CA LEU A 167 -23.57 14.88 -12.11
C LEU A 167 -22.66 16.08 -11.82
N PRO A 168 -22.32 16.89 -12.85
CA PRO A 168 -21.66 18.17 -12.64
C PRO A 168 -22.47 19.01 -11.64
N ASN A 169 -21.76 19.70 -10.73
CA ASN A 169 -22.37 20.53 -9.68
C ASN A 169 -23.18 19.80 -8.60
N ALA A 170 -23.18 18.47 -8.55
CA ALA A 170 -23.76 17.70 -7.45
C ALA A 170 -23.09 17.95 -6.07
N GLY A 171 -21.96 18.67 -6.06
CA GLY A 171 -21.24 19.05 -4.85
C GLY A 171 -20.06 18.15 -4.51
N LYS A 172 -19.57 17.31 -5.44
CA LYS A 172 -18.41 16.40 -5.24
C LYS A 172 -17.18 17.10 -4.70
N SER A 173 -16.70 18.13 -5.40
CA SER A 173 -15.50 18.86 -4.97
C SER A 173 -15.72 19.62 -3.65
N THR A 174 -16.93 20.15 -3.43
CA THR A 174 -17.31 20.81 -2.15
C THR A 174 -17.30 19.81 -1.00
N PHE A 175 -17.91 18.63 -1.18
CA PHE A 175 -17.89 17.54 -0.22
C PHE A 175 -16.44 17.18 0.12
N LEU A 176 -15.63 16.83 -0.88
CA LEU A 176 -14.24 16.43 -0.70
C LEU A 176 -13.41 17.48 0.03
N SER A 177 -13.59 18.76 -0.31
CA SER A 177 -12.89 19.88 0.35
C SER A 177 -13.31 20.09 1.80
N SER A 178 -14.56 19.75 2.15
CA SER A 178 -15.10 19.93 3.50
C SER A 178 -14.68 18.82 4.45
N VAL A 179 -14.59 17.57 3.95
CA VAL A 179 -14.25 16.40 4.77
C VAL A 179 -12.75 16.12 4.84
N SER A 180 -11.96 16.65 3.91
CA SER A 180 -10.54 16.35 3.84
C SER A 180 -9.75 17.09 4.93
N SER A 181 -8.98 16.33 5.72
CA SER A 181 -8.10 16.84 6.79
C SER A 181 -6.87 17.60 6.25
N ALA A 182 -6.64 17.53 4.93
CA ALA A 182 -5.69 18.34 4.20
C ALA A 182 -6.39 19.00 3.00
N LYS A 183 -5.84 20.09 2.45
CA LYS A 183 -6.34 20.63 1.17
C LYS A 183 -6.34 19.50 0.13
N PRO A 184 -7.47 19.23 -0.56
CA PRO A 184 -7.51 18.25 -1.64
C PRO A 184 -6.37 18.51 -2.61
N LYS A 185 -5.61 17.47 -2.91
CA LYS A 185 -4.49 17.59 -3.85
C LYS A 185 -4.99 17.14 -5.21
N VAL A 186 -4.80 18.02 -6.19
CA VAL A 186 -4.79 17.63 -7.60
C VAL A 186 -3.57 16.74 -7.77
N ALA A 187 -3.79 15.52 -8.23
CA ALA A 187 -2.72 14.55 -8.32
C ALA A 187 -2.31 14.31 -9.78
N ASP A 188 -1.03 14.56 -10.07
CA ASP A 188 -0.44 14.47 -11.40
C ASP A 188 0.12 13.07 -11.63
N TYR A 189 -0.79 12.11 -11.85
CA TYR A 189 -0.39 10.72 -12.07
C TYR A 189 0.04 10.48 -13.52
N PRO A 190 1.13 9.73 -13.78
CA PRO A 190 1.65 9.47 -15.12
C PRO A 190 0.70 8.68 -16.05
N PHE A 191 -0.40 8.16 -15.50
CA PHE A 191 -1.39 7.33 -16.17
C PHE A 191 -2.79 7.97 -16.24
N THR A 192 -2.96 9.19 -15.73
CA THR A 192 -4.24 9.92 -15.80
C THR A 192 -4.16 11.05 -16.81
N THR A 193 -5.12 11.14 -17.73
CA THR A 193 -5.30 12.30 -18.61
C THR A 193 -6.04 13.46 -17.94
N LEU A 194 -6.86 13.15 -16.92
CA LEU A 194 -7.55 14.09 -16.06
C LEU A 194 -7.11 13.87 -14.62
N HIS A 195 -6.63 14.93 -13.96
CA HIS A 195 -6.13 14.87 -12.60
C HIS A 195 -7.29 14.64 -11.60
N PRO A 196 -7.38 13.48 -10.93
CA PRO A 196 -8.41 13.28 -9.92
C PRO A 196 -8.11 14.13 -8.68
N ASN A 197 -9.18 14.59 -8.03
CA ASN A 197 -9.06 15.24 -6.73
C ASN A 197 -9.12 14.17 -5.65
N LEU A 198 -8.06 14.09 -4.83
CA LEU A 198 -7.99 13.18 -3.69
C LEU A 198 -8.07 13.94 -2.37
N GLY A 199 -8.82 13.39 -1.43
CA GLY A 199 -8.98 13.90 -0.06
C GLY A 199 -8.76 12.79 0.96
N VAL A 200 -8.07 13.14 2.06
CA VAL A 200 -7.87 12.21 3.19
C VAL A 200 -8.87 12.57 4.25
N VAL A 201 -9.75 11.64 4.58
CA VAL A 201 -10.86 11.86 5.50
C VAL A 201 -10.58 11.11 6.80
N GLY A 202 -10.61 11.85 7.91
CA GLY A 202 -10.45 11.29 9.25
C GLY A 202 -11.77 11.33 10.01
N ILE A 203 -12.19 10.19 10.56
CA ILE A 203 -13.37 10.07 11.44
C ILE A 203 -13.06 9.06 12.55
N ASP A 204 -13.42 9.38 13.81
CA ASP A 204 -13.30 8.47 14.96
C ASP A 204 -11.94 7.73 15.05
N THR A 205 -10.83 8.45 14.84
CA THR A 205 -9.43 7.95 14.85
C THR A 205 -9.00 7.08 13.66
N ARG A 206 -9.89 6.87 12.68
CA ARG A 206 -9.62 6.14 11.44
C ARG A 206 -9.48 7.13 10.29
N GLU A 207 -8.59 6.82 9.35
CA GLU A 207 -8.38 7.62 8.13
C GLU A 207 -8.61 6.75 6.90
N PHE A 208 -9.27 7.32 5.89
CA PHE A 208 -9.49 6.69 4.59
C PHE A 208 -9.38 7.73 3.47
N VAL A 209 -9.13 7.25 2.25
CA VAL A 209 -8.93 8.08 1.06
C VAL A 209 -10.21 8.13 0.24
N VAL A 210 -10.63 9.35 -0.10
CA VAL A 210 -11.76 9.60 -0.98
C VAL A 210 -11.24 10.20 -2.29
N ALA A 211 -11.65 9.65 -3.42
CA ALA A 211 -11.38 10.21 -4.74
C ALA A 211 -12.66 10.80 -5.34
N ASP A 212 -12.55 12.00 -5.90
CA ASP A 212 -13.51 12.48 -6.90
C ASP A 212 -13.26 11.71 -8.20
N ILE A 213 -14.31 11.13 -8.78
CA ILE A 213 -14.27 10.44 -10.07
C ILE A 213 -14.74 11.45 -11.13
N PRO A 214 -13.81 12.25 -11.73
CA PRO A 214 -14.14 13.02 -12.91
C PRO A 214 -14.47 12.10 -14.09
N GLY A 215 -15.43 12.50 -14.93
CA GLY A 215 -15.44 12.03 -16.32
C GLY A 215 -16.18 10.73 -16.66
N LEU A 216 -17.16 10.25 -15.87
CA LEU A 216 -18.14 9.27 -16.40
C LEU A 216 -19.04 9.87 -17.51
N ILE A 217 -19.03 11.20 -17.67
CA ILE A 217 -20.12 12.00 -18.27
C ILE A 217 -19.77 12.62 -19.64
N GLU A 218 -18.50 12.60 -20.08
CA GLU A 218 -18.10 13.18 -21.37
C GLU A 218 -17.13 12.25 -22.12
N GLY A 219 -17.68 11.37 -22.98
CA GLY A 219 -16.89 10.70 -24.03
C GLY A 219 -16.15 9.41 -23.65
N ALA A 220 -16.34 8.86 -22.45
CA ALA A 220 -15.72 7.58 -22.05
C ALA A 220 -16.13 6.40 -22.97
N HIS A 221 -17.35 6.42 -23.52
CA HIS A 221 -17.83 5.43 -24.49
C HIS A 221 -17.28 5.61 -25.93
N GLU A 222 -16.60 6.70 -26.27
CA GLU A 222 -16.13 6.98 -27.65
C GLU A 222 -14.70 6.46 -27.97
N GLY A 223 -14.18 5.50 -27.20
CA GLY A 223 -13.12 4.60 -27.70
C GLY A 223 -11.70 5.17 -27.82
N LEU A 224 -11.33 6.19 -27.05
CA LEU A 224 -9.97 6.76 -27.05
C LEU A 224 -8.96 6.05 -26.12
N GLY A 225 -9.33 4.95 -25.44
CA GLY A 225 -8.42 4.19 -24.56
C GLY A 225 -7.92 4.95 -23.33
N ILE A 226 -8.58 6.07 -23.01
CA ILE A 226 -8.27 7.00 -21.91
C ILE A 226 -9.15 6.71 -20.68
N GLY A 227 -10.37 6.19 -20.89
CA GLY A 227 -11.33 5.84 -19.83
C GLY A 227 -10.92 4.59 -19.05
N ASP A 228 -10.57 3.51 -19.75
CA ASP A 228 -10.28 2.19 -19.17
C ASP A 228 -9.17 2.22 -18.11
N ARG A 229 -8.10 3.01 -18.32
CA ARG A 229 -6.99 3.10 -17.34
C ARG A 229 -7.36 3.90 -16.10
N PHE A 230 -8.18 4.94 -16.24
CA PHE A 230 -8.61 5.79 -15.13
C PHE A 230 -9.67 5.08 -14.29
N LEU A 231 -10.64 4.47 -14.95
CA LEU A 231 -11.72 3.69 -14.32
C LEU A 231 -11.17 2.43 -13.65
N GLY A 232 -10.12 1.81 -14.21
CA GLY A 232 -9.33 0.75 -13.55
C GLY A 232 -8.82 1.07 -12.13
N HIS A 233 -8.66 2.35 -11.78
CA HIS A 233 -8.24 2.79 -10.44
C HIS A 233 -9.44 3.05 -9.52
N VAL A 234 -10.56 3.48 -10.11
CA VAL A 234 -11.85 3.66 -9.44
C VAL A 234 -12.53 2.31 -9.16
N GLU A 235 -12.26 1.30 -9.98
CA GLU A 235 -12.61 -0.11 -9.78
C GLU A 235 -12.03 -0.72 -8.51
N ARG A 236 -11.07 -0.06 -7.86
CA ARG A 236 -10.58 -0.50 -6.55
C ARG A 236 -11.22 0.25 -5.37
N CYS A 237 -12.08 1.23 -5.63
CA CYS A 237 -12.90 1.83 -4.57
C CYS A 237 -13.80 0.78 -3.96
N ARG A 238 -13.81 0.65 -2.64
CA ARG A 238 -14.64 -0.36 -1.96
C ARG A 238 -16.10 0.05 -1.92
N VAL A 239 -16.35 1.35 -1.88
CA VAL A 239 -17.68 1.94 -1.82
C VAL A 239 -17.77 3.16 -2.72
N LEU A 240 -18.95 3.38 -3.31
CA LEU A 240 -19.27 4.60 -4.06
C LEU A 240 -20.17 5.50 -3.20
N LEU A 241 -19.85 6.78 -3.13
CA LEU A 241 -20.74 7.82 -2.59
C LEU A 241 -21.38 8.56 -3.76
N HIS A 242 -22.66 8.34 -3.97
CA HIS A 242 -23.44 9.00 -5.00
C HIS A 242 -24.06 10.29 -4.46
N LEU A 243 -23.52 11.41 -4.91
CA LEU A 243 -24.04 12.73 -4.58
C LEU A 243 -25.08 13.17 -5.60
N VAL A 244 -26.26 13.53 -5.10
CA VAL A 244 -27.40 14.01 -5.90
C VAL A 244 -27.83 15.37 -5.35
N ASP A 245 -27.92 16.39 -6.21
CA ASP A 245 -28.32 17.73 -5.79
C ASP A 245 -29.81 17.77 -5.43
N ALA A 246 -30.12 18.00 -4.15
CA ALA A 246 -31.50 18.04 -3.68
C ALA A 246 -32.27 19.29 -4.14
N THR A 247 -31.58 20.34 -4.57
CA THR A 247 -32.22 21.60 -5.01
C THR A 247 -32.85 21.50 -6.40
N GLN A 248 -32.46 20.49 -7.17
CA GLN A 248 -33.00 20.24 -8.50
C GLN A 248 -34.37 19.53 -8.42
N GLU A 249 -35.25 19.84 -9.37
CA GLU A 249 -36.56 19.16 -9.48
C GLU A 249 -36.40 17.72 -10.03
N ASP A 250 -35.45 17.53 -10.93
CA ASP A 250 -35.11 16.28 -11.62
C ASP A 250 -34.05 15.43 -10.88
N TYR A 251 -33.91 15.62 -9.57
CA TYR A 251 -32.93 14.90 -8.74
C TYR A 251 -33.06 13.37 -8.80
N LEU A 252 -34.27 12.84 -9.04
CA LEU A 252 -34.50 11.41 -9.26
C LEU A 252 -33.93 10.95 -10.61
N ASP A 253 -34.05 11.76 -11.66
CA ASP A 253 -33.51 11.45 -12.98
C ASP A 253 -31.98 11.55 -12.96
N ALA A 254 -31.42 12.52 -12.23
CA ALA A 254 -29.98 12.66 -12.03
C ALA A 254 -29.34 11.38 -11.46
N TYR A 255 -29.98 10.75 -10.47
CA TYR A 255 -29.55 9.46 -9.95
C TYR A 255 -29.60 8.36 -11.02
N ARG A 256 -30.72 8.26 -11.74
CA ARG A 256 -30.93 7.23 -12.77
C ARG A 256 -29.90 7.32 -13.90
N VAL A 257 -29.55 8.54 -14.32
CA VAL A 257 -28.56 8.76 -15.39
C VAL A 257 -27.20 8.20 -14.97
N ILE A 258 -26.68 8.61 -13.80
CA ILE A 258 -25.40 8.13 -13.30
C ILE A 258 -25.43 6.62 -13.05
N ARG A 259 -26.56 6.09 -12.55
CA ARG A 259 -26.70 4.65 -12.35
C ARG A 259 -26.64 3.86 -13.65
N GLY A 260 -27.30 4.35 -14.71
CA GLY A 260 -27.20 3.77 -16.04
C GLY A 260 -25.79 3.82 -16.61
N GLU A 261 -25.03 4.89 -16.35
CA GLU A 261 -23.61 4.99 -16.74
C GLU A 261 -22.73 3.97 -15.99
N LEU A 262 -22.94 3.81 -14.68
CA LEU A 262 -22.22 2.81 -13.88
C LEU A 262 -22.50 1.37 -14.33
N GLU A 263 -23.72 1.08 -14.74
CA GLU A 263 -24.14 -0.24 -15.26
C GLU A 263 -23.69 -0.49 -16.69
N ALA A 264 -23.60 0.54 -17.51
CA ALA A 264 -23.07 0.44 -18.88
C ALA A 264 -21.56 0.16 -18.91
N TYR A 265 -20.88 0.30 -17.77
CA TYR A 265 -19.46 0.03 -17.63
C TYR A 265 -19.22 -1.46 -17.29
N ASP A 266 -18.54 -2.18 -18.18
CA ASP A 266 -18.43 -3.66 -18.19
C ASP A 266 -17.41 -4.23 -17.16
N GLU A 267 -16.97 -3.41 -16.20
CA GLU A 267 -15.92 -3.78 -15.22
C GLU A 267 -16.44 -3.83 -13.76
N GLY A 268 -17.73 -4.13 -13.57
CA GLY A 268 -18.30 -4.42 -12.24
C GLY A 268 -18.52 -3.21 -11.34
N LEU A 269 -18.43 -1.98 -11.86
CA LEU A 269 -18.75 -0.76 -11.10
C LEU A 269 -20.20 -0.72 -10.62
N GLY A 270 -21.13 -1.25 -11.42
CA GLY A 270 -22.55 -1.35 -11.06
C GLY A 270 -22.83 -2.29 -9.88
N GLU A 271 -21.95 -3.26 -9.60
CA GLU A 271 -22.15 -4.23 -8.52
C GLU A 271 -21.65 -3.73 -7.16
N LYS A 272 -20.95 -2.59 -7.13
CA LYS A 272 -20.37 -2.04 -5.91
C LYS A 272 -21.42 -1.54 -4.94
N ASP A 273 -21.05 -1.64 -3.66
CA ASP A 273 -21.80 -1.02 -2.59
C ASP A 273 -21.87 0.50 -2.79
N GLU A 274 -23.09 1.01 -2.83
CA GLU A 274 -23.40 2.41 -3.12
C GLU A 274 -24.11 3.04 -1.92
N ILE A 275 -23.61 4.18 -1.48
CA ILE A 275 -24.28 5.05 -0.50
C ILE A 275 -24.77 6.28 -1.24
N VAL A 276 -26.07 6.57 -1.15
CA VAL A 276 -26.67 7.74 -1.79
C VAL A 276 -26.80 8.89 -0.79
N ALA A 277 -26.41 10.09 -1.22
CA ALA A 277 -26.56 11.30 -0.43
C ALA A 277 -27.19 12.44 -1.25
N LEU A 278 -28.29 12.98 -0.72
CA LEU A 278 -28.91 14.22 -1.18
C LEU A 278 -28.10 15.40 -0.64
N THR A 279 -27.47 16.18 -1.51
CA THR A 279 -26.60 17.31 -1.16
C THR A 279 -27.36 18.64 -1.20
N LYS A 280 -26.72 19.71 -0.67
CA LYS A 280 -27.23 21.08 -0.65
C LYS A 280 -28.56 21.27 0.11
N VAL A 281 -28.81 20.40 1.10
CA VAL A 281 -30.04 20.47 1.92
C VAL A 281 -30.13 21.73 2.78
N ASP A 282 -29.04 22.49 2.92
CA ASP A 282 -29.03 23.82 3.55
C ASP A 282 -29.90 24.85 2.83
N SER A 283 -30.26 24.60 1.57
CA SER A 283 -31.15 25.46 0.78
C SER A 283 -32.62 25.03 0.81
N LEU A 284 -32.97 23.99 1.58
CA LEU A 284 -34.30 23.40 1.65
C LEU A 284 -34.89 23.48 3.07
N THR A 285 -36.21 23.43 3.18
CA THR A 285 -36.87 23.31 4.49
C THR A 285 -36.85 21.87 4.98
N GLU A 286 -37.05 21.65 6.29
CA GLU A 286 -37.12 20.29 6.85
C GLU A 286 -38.26 19.45 6.24
N GLU A 287 -39.38 20.11 5.89
CA GLU A 287 -40.51 19.48 5.20
C GLU A 287 -40.11 19.02 3.79
N ASP A 288 -39.46 19.89 3.01
CA ASP A 288 -39.01 19.56 1.65
C ASP A 288 -37.96 18.43 1.65
N ILE A 289 -37.06 18.44 2.63
CA ILE A 289 -36.04 17.38 2.78
C ILE A 289 -36.73 16.04 3.05
N ALA A 290 -37.68 16.00 3.98
CA ALA A 290 -38.41 14.78 4.33
C ALA A 290 -39.23 14.25 3.15
N GLU A 291 -39.88 15.14 2.39
CA GLU A 291 -40.60 14.79 1.17
C GLU A 291 -39.66 14.20 0.12
N LYS A 292 -38.56 14.88 -0.20
CA LYS A 292 -37.60 14.43 -1.22
C LYS A 292 -36.94 13.10 -0.86
N VAL A 293 -36.58 12.89 0.42
CA VAL A 293 -36.04 11.61 0.92
C VAL A 293 -37.07 10.50 0.76
N SER A 294 -38.33 10.75 1.15
CA SER A 294 -39.40 9.75 1.06
C SER A 294 -39.73 9.39 -0.39
N ALA A 295 -39.76 10.39 -1.28
CA ALA A 295 -39.96 10.18 -2.71
C ALA A 295 -38.80 9.39 -3.35
N PHE A 296 -37.56 9.64 -2.94
CA PHE A 296 -36.40 8.87 -3.39
C PHE A 296 -36.48 7.41 -2.93
N GLU A 297 -36.82 7.18 -1.66
CA GLU A 297 -37.00 5.85 -1.09
C GLU A 297 -38.14 5.09 -1.78
N ALA A 298 -39.24 5.77 -2.12
CA ALA A 298 -40.34 5.17 -2.87
C ALA A 298 -39.96 4.80 -4.32
N ALA A 299 -39.09 5.59 -4.96
CA ALA A 299 -38.69 5.38 -6.35
C ALA A 299 -37.65 4.25 -6.50
N TYR A 300 -36.68 4.18 -5.59
CA TYR A 300 -35.51 3.31 -5.74
C TYR A 300 -35.34 2.27 -4.63
N GLY A 301 -36.16 2.31 -3.57
CA GLY A 301 -36.03 1.41 -2.41
C GLY A 301 -34.79 1.66 -1.56
N ILE A 302 -34.08 2.76 -1.81
CA ILE A 302 -32.86 3.18 -1.11
C ILE A 302 -33.20 4.46 -0.36
N ARG A 303 -32.91 4.50 0.93
CA ARG A 303 -33.10 5.72 1.73
C ARG A 303 -31.82 6.57 1.69
N PRO A 304 -31.83 7.74 1.04
CA PRO A 304 -30.62 8.54 0.92
C PRO A 304 -30.33 9.34 2.20
N HIS A 305 -29.06 9.65 2.42
CA HIS A 305 -28.64 10.57 3.47
C HIS A 305 -28.81 12.03 3.03
N ALA A 306 -29.49 12.85 3.83
CA ALA A 306 -29.58 14.28 3.61
C ALA A 306 -28.34 14.98 4.20
N ILE A 307 -27.48 15.56 3.36
CA ILE A 307 -26.21 16.17 3.79
C ILE A 307 -26.02 17.59 3.25
N SER A 308 -25.26 18.41 3.99
CA SER A 308 -24.72 19.66 3.47
C SER A 308 -23.25 19.78 3.81
N ALA A 309 -22.40 19.78 2.78
CA ALA A 309 -20.96 19.98 2.95
C ALA A 309 -20.62 21.41 3.42
N VAL A 310 -21.46 22.40 3.08
CA VAL A 310 -21.27 23.81 3.45
C VAL A 310 -21.70 24.06 4.89
N ALA A 311 -22.90 23.61 5.26
CA ALA A 311 -23.42 23.75 6.62
C ALA A 311 -22.86 22.69 7.60
N LYS A 312 -22.11 21.70 7.09
CA LYS A 312 -21.61 20.53 7.82
C LYS A 312 -22.71 19.65 8.44
N THR A 313 -23.92 19.70 7.88
CA THR A 313 -25.06 18.91 8.34
C THR A 313 -24.89 17.44 7.94
N ASN A 314 -25.02 16.53 8.92
CA ASN A 314 -24.95 15.06 8.75
C ASN A 314 -23.66 14.51 8.11
N MET A 315 -22.57 15.30 8.13
CA MET A 315 -21.28 14.89 7.56
C MET A 315 -20.67 13.71 8.32
N ASP A 316 -20.66 13.75 9.66
CA ASP A 316 -20.11 12.63 10.45
C ASP A 316 -20.89 11.33 10.22
N THR A 317 -22.20 11.43 10.02
CA THR A 317 -23.08 10.28 9.75
C THR A 317 -22.72 9.61 8.43
N ILE A 318 -22.55 10.38 7.34
CA ILE A 318 -22.17 9.82 6.04
C ILE A 318 -20.74 9.27 6.05
N LEU A 319 -19.81 9.91 6.77
CA LEU A 319 -18.44 9.43 6.89
C LEU A 319 -18.35 8.12 7.67
N ARG A 320 -19.14 7.95 8.73
CA ARG A 320 -19.26 6.68 9.46
C ARG A 320 -19.87 5.58 8.58
N ALA A 321 -20.93 5.90 7.83
CA ALA A 321 -21.54 4.95 6.91
C ALA A 321 -20.56 4.47 5.83
N LEU A 322 -19.74 5.37 5.27
CA LEU A 322 -18.67 5.00 4.34
C LEU A 322 -17.64 4.08 5.00
N LEU A 323 -17.18 4.42 6.21
CA LEU A 323 -16.20 3.62 6.93
C LEU A 323 -16.73 2.21 7.25
N GLU A 324 -17.98 2.09 7.69
CA GLU A 324 -18.63 0.79 7.94
C GLU A 324 -18.67 -0.07 6.68
N LYS A 325 -18.98 0.53 5.52
CA LYS A 325 -18.98 -0.18 4.24
C LYS A 325 -17.58 -0.62 3.82
N ILE A 326 -16.59 0.27 3.92
CA ILE A 326 -15.18 -0.04 3.66
C ILE A 326 -14.71 -1.22 4.53
N ASP A 327 -15.07 -1.24 5.82
CA ASP A 327 -14.71 -2.31 6.75
C ASP A 327 -15.44 -3.63 6.45
N SER A 328 -16.70 -3.55 6.04
CA SER A 328 -17.46 -4.74 5.64
C SER A 328 -16.89 -5.41 4.39
N GLU A 329 -16.49 -4.62 3.38
CA GLU A 329 -15.88 -5.13 2.16
C GLU A 329 -14.46 -5.67 2.42
N ASN A 330 -13.66 -5.00 3.26
CA ASN A 330 -12.40 -5.56 3.77
C ASN A 330 -12.58 -6.96 4.36
N THR A 331 -13.60 -7.12 5.20
CA THR A 331 -13.88 -8.39 5.88
C THR A 331 -14.34 -9.45 4.89
N ARG A 332 -15.15 -9.08 3.90
CA ARG A 332 -15.61 -9.98 2.83
C ARG A 332 -14.45 -10.47 1.96
N GLU A 333 -13.55 -9.58 1.55
CA GLU A 333 -12.33 -9.93 0.80
C GLU A 333 -11.45 -10.90 1.61
N GLN A 334 -11.20 -10.60 2.89
CA GLN A 334 -10.41 -11.48 3.78
C GLN A 334 -11.02 -12.88 3.99
N LEU A 335 -12.35 -13.00 3.94
CA LEU A 335 -13.05 -14.28 4.03
C LEU A 335 -13.09 -15.03 2.70
N ALA A 336 -13.06 -14.33 1.56
CA ALA A 336 -13.01 -14.92 0.24
C ALA A 336 -11.62 -15.50 -0.09
N ASP A 337 -10.55 -14.86 0.39
CA ASP A 337 -9.17 -15.31 0.22
C ASP A 337 -8.77 -16.46 1.17
N GLN A 338 -9.59 -16.75 2.18
CA GLN A 338 -9.45 -17.98 2.96
C GLN A 338 -10.01 -19.16 2.17
N GLU A 339 -9.21 -19.72 1.27
CA GLU A 339 -9.51 -21.03 0.68
C GLU A 339 -9.84 -22.02 1.81
N PRO A 340 -10.90 -22.84 1.69
CA PRO A 340 -11.15 -23.89 2.66
C PRO A 340 -9.93 -24.82 2.64
N ALA A 341 -9.21 -24.86 3.76
CA ALA A 341 -8.05 -25.71 3.93
C ALA A 341 -8.36 -27.11 3.38
N PRO A 342 -7.54 -27.66 2.47
CA PRO A 342 -7.86 -28.92 1.83
C PRO A 342 -8.07 -29.96 2.92
N TRP A 343 -9.27 -30.54 2.93
CA TRP A 343 -9.63 -31.62 3.85
C TRP A 343 -8.53 -32.69 3.81
N ARG A 344 -7.91 -32.94 4.96
CA ARG A 344 -6.92 -34.02 5.12
C ARG A 344 -7.61 -35.17 5.87
N PRO A 345 -7.70 -36.38 5.27
CA PRO A 345 -8.28 -37.56 5.90
C PRO A 345 -7.57 -37.98 7.19
#